data_AF-A0A2G9Y730-F1
#
_entry.id   AF-A0A2G9Y730-F1
#
_cell.length_a   1.000
_cell.length_b   1.000
_cell.length_c   1.000
_cell.angle_alpha   90.00
_cell.angle_beta   90.00
_cell.angle_gamma   90.00
#
_symmetry.space_group_name_H-M   'P 1'
#
loop_
_entity.id
_entity.type
_entity.pdbx_description
1 polymer ?
#
loop_
_entity_poly.entity_id
_entity_poly.type
_entity_poly.pdbx_seq_one_letter_code
_entity_poly.pdbx_strand_id
1 'polypeptide(L)'
;KDFRIIATGYNGTPRGIKNCSEGGCLRCRRRDKGEIDSFEYEESCVCIHAEQNAIIQAAYLGISTKGGTLYSTTNPCSSCAKMLINAGIIRV
;
A
#
# COMPACT_ATOMS: atom_id res chain seq x y z
N LYS A 1 8.49 -14.39 7.27
CA LYS A 1 9.90 -14.63 7.66
C LYS A 1 9.94 -15.86 8.55
N ASP A 2 10.85 -16.79 8.33
CA ASP A 2 10.92 -18.06 9.07
C ASP A 2 9.57 -18.81 9.10
N PHE A 3 8.89 -18.84 7.95
CA PHE A 3 7.54 -19.40 7.75
C PHE A 3 6.43 -18.78 8.63
N ARG A 4 6.67 -17.59 9.19
CA ARG A 4 5.71 -16.83 9.98
C ARG A 4 5.31 -15.54 9.28
N ILE A 5 4.05 -15.15 9.45
CA ILE A 5 3.54 -13.83 9.08
C ILE A 5 4.03 -12.86 10.14
N ILE A 6 4.74 -11.81 9.71
CA ILE A 6 5.30 -10.78 10.61
C ILE A 6 4.61 -9.42 10.48
N ALA A 7 3.93 -9.20 9.36
CA ALA A 7 3.14 -8.01 9.07
C ALA A 7 2.14 -8.33 7.96
N THR A 8 1.06 -7.55 7.91
CA THR A 8 0.03 -7.56 6.88
C THR A 8 -0.32 -6.12 6.50
N GLY A 9 -0.93 -5.95 5.33
CA GLY A 9 -1.38 -4.65 4.86
C GLY A 9 -2.49 -4.80 3.83
N TYR A 10 -3.35 -3.79 3.76
CA TYR A 10 -4.37 -3.63 2.73
C TYR A 10 -4.33 -2.21 2.19
N ASN A 11 -4.89 -1.95 1.01
CA ASN A 11 -4.92 -0.62 0.44
C ASN A 11 -6.00 0.26 1.09
N GLY A 12 -5.64 1.48 1.49
CA GLY A 12 -6.57 2.37 2.20
C GLY A 12 -5.98 3.76 2.43
N THR A 13 -6.78 4.69 2.93
CA THR A 13 -6.27 6.01 3.34
C THR A 13 -5.37 5.89 4.57
N PRO A 14 -4.54 6.91 4.87
CA PRO A 14 -3.71 6.91 6.06
C PRO A 14 -4.53 6.79 7.35
N ARG A 15 -3.90 6.26 8.41
CA ARG A 15 -4.52 6.12 9.73
C ARG A 15 -5.11 7.46 10.20
N GLY A 16 -6.37 7.43 10.64
CA GLY A 16 -7.08 8.61 11.15
C GLY A 16 -7.77 9.45 10.07
N ILE A 17 -7.65 9.08 8.80
CA ILE A 17 -8.38 9.69 7.69
C ILE A 17 -9.55 8.78 7.31
N LYS A 18 -10.68 9.38 6.91
CA LYS A 18 -11.83 8.65 6.34
C LYS A 18 -11.37 7.75 5.20
N ASN A 19 -12.00 6.59 5.02
CA ASN A 19 -11.64 5.70 3.92
C ASN A 19 -11.98 6.31 2.56
N CYS A 20 -11.39 5.75 1.49
CA CYS A 20 -11.63 6.22 0.12
C CYS A 20 -13.16 6.18 -0.20
N SER A 21 -13.88 5.14 0.27
CA SER A 21 -15.35 4.98 0.17
C SER A 21 -16.18 5.98 0.99
N GLU A 22 -15.57 6.61 2.00
CA GLU A 22 -16.20 7.62 2.86
C GLU A 22 -15.83 9.05 2.41
N GLY A 23 -15.21 9.18 1.23
CA GLY A 23 -14.78 10.45 0.66
C GLY A 23 -13.46 10.99 1.21
N GLY A 24 -12.65 10.17 1.89
CA GLY A 24 -11.35 10.60 2.41
C GLY A 24 -10.21 10.72 1.37
N CYS A 25 -10.47 10.32 0.13
CA CYS A 25 -9.58 10.55 -1.00
C CYS A 25 -10.36 11.18 -2.15
N LEU A 26 -10.03 12.43 -2.50
CA LEU A 26 -10.75 13.19 -3.52
C LEU A 26 -10.71 12.48 -4.87
N ARG A 27 -9.50 12.05 -5.30
CA ARG A 27 -9.30 11.27 -6.52
C ARG A 27 -10.18 10.01 -6.57
N CYS A 28 -10.16 9.17 -5.53
CA CYS A 28 -10.95 7.94 -5.53
C CYS A 28 -12.46 8.24 -5.56
N ARG A 29 -12.91 9.23 -4.79
CA ARG A 29 -14.31 9.66 -4.77
C ARG A 29 -14.79 10.16 -6.14
N ARG A 30 -13.97 10.94 -6.85
CA ARG A 30 -14.28 11.44 -8.20
C ARG A 30 -14.32 10.30 -9.21
N ARG A 31 -13.38 9.35 -9.11
CA ARG A 31 -13.37 8.13 -9.94
C ARG A 31 -14.62 7.28 -9.71
N ASP A 32 -15.04 7.08 -8.46
CA ASP A 32 -16.26 6.32 -8.12
C ASP A 32 -17.53 6.98 -8.67
N LYS A 33 -17.50 8.31 -8.86
CA LYS A 33 -18.58 9.08 -9.50
C LYS A 33 -18.49 9.15 -11.03
N GLY A 34 -17.44 8.57 -11.63
CA GLY A 34 -17.17 8.68 -13.07
C GLY A 34 -16.78 10.09 -13.53
N GLU A 35 -16.34 10.95 -12.62
CA GLU A 35 -15.91 12.32 -12.94
C GLU A 35 -14.48 12.37 -13.51
N ILE A 36 -13.68 11.34 -13.26
CA ILE A 36 -12.32 11.18 -13.78
C ILE A 36 -12.07 9.73 -14.19
N ASP A 37 -11.24 9.56 -15.22
CA ASP A 37 -10.84 8.24 -15.69
C ASP A 37 -9.77 7.58 -14.81
N SER A 38 -9.61 6.27 -14.97
CA SER A 38 -8.63 5.49 -14.20
C SER A 38 -7.18 5.91 -14.43
N PHE A 39 -6.91 6.58 -15.55
CA PHE A 39 -5.59 7.04 -15.97
C PHE A 39 -5.41 8.55 -15.81
N GLU A 40 -6.40 9.25 -15.25
CA GLU A 40 -6.29 10.67 -14.95
C GLU A 40 -5.63 10.86 -13.58
N TYR A 41 -4.44 11.47 -13.62
CA TYR A 41 -3.60 11.73 -12.45
C TYR A 41 -3.64 13.21 -12.02
N GLU A 42 -4.67 13.94 -12.43
CA GLU A 42 -4.81 15.38 -12.17
C GLU A 42 -4.87 15.69 -10.66
N GLU A 43 -5.39 14.75 -9.86
CA GLU A 43 -5.35 14.80 -8.40
C GLU A 43 -4.50 13.68 -7.80
N SER A 44 -3.65 14.03 -6.83
CA SER A 44 -2.80 13.07 -6.13
C SER A 44 -3.63 12.11 -5.26
N CYS A 45 -3.44 10.80 -5.45
CA CYS A 45 -4.02 9.78 -4.58
C CYS A 45 -3.36 9.80 -3.19
N VAL A 46 -4.15 9.88 -2.13
CA VAL A 46 -3.64 9.74 -0.75
C VAL A 46 -3.71 8.31 -0.22
N CYS A 47 -4.43 7.40 -0.90
CA CYS A 47 -4.54 6.01 -0.47
C CYS A 47 -3.17 5.31 -0.59
N ILE A 48 -2.76 4.60 0.45
CA ILE A 48 -1.54 3.80 0.58
C ILE A 48 -1.83 2.38 0.13
N HIS A 49 -0.89 1.77 -0.59
CA HIS A 49 -1.01 0.40 -1.11
C HIS A 49 -0.81 -0.66 -0.01
N ALA A 50 -1.30 -1.88 -0.25
CA ALA A 50 -1.21 -2.99 0.69
C ALA A 50 0.25 -3.32 1.05
N GLU A 51 1.13 -3.34 0.05
CA GLU A 51 2.55 -3.63 0.17
C GLU A 51 3.27 -2.56 1.01
N GLN A 52 2.90 -1.30 0.80
CA GLN A 52 3.41 -0.18 1.59
C GLN A 52 2.96 -0.30 3.05
N ASN A 53 1.68 -0.59 3.27
CA ASN A 53 1.13 -0.77 4.62
C ASN A 53 1.76 -1.96 5.35
N ALA A 54 2.09 -3.05 4.67
CA ALA A 54 2.81 -4.16 5.29
C ALA A 54 4.22 -3.75 5.76
N ILE A 55 4.96 -2.96 4.97
CA ILE A 55 6.27 -2.41 5.37
C ILE A 55 6.10 -1.42 6.53
N ILE A 56 5.13 -0.50 6.44
CA ILE A 56 4.86 0.51 7.47
C ILE A 56 4.50 -0.16 8.79
N GLN A 57 3.66 -1.20 8.77
CA GLN A 57 3.28 -1.94 9.97
C GLN A 57 4.50 -2.62 10.60
N ALA A 58 5.33 -3.29 9.80
CA ALA A 58 6.55 -3.91 10.30
C ALA A 58 7.49 -2.88 10.94
N ALA A 59 7.69 -1.73 10.28
CA ALA A 59 8.50 -0.64 10.80
C ALA A 59 7.93 -0.04 12.09
N TYR A 60 6.61 0.18 12.15
CA TYR A 60 5.92 0.69 13.33
C TYR A 60 6.05 -0.24 14.54
N LEU A 61 6.03 -1.56 14.31
CA LEU A 61 6.23 -2.58 15.34
C LEU A 61 7.71 -2.87 15.66
N GLY A 62 8.65 -2.23 14.94
CA GLY A 62 10.08 -2.49 15.12
C GLY A 62 10.55 -3.86 14.61
N ILE A 63 9.82 -4.47 13.67
CA ILE A 63 10.12 -5.80 13.14
C ILE A 63 10.86 -5.68 11.81
N SER A 64 12.04 -6.31 11.71
CA SER A 64 12.83 -6.30 10.48
C SER A 64 12.21 -7.17 9.38
N THR A 65 11.95 -6.57 8.22
CA THR A 65 11.51 -7.23 6.98
C THR A 65 12.65 -7.80 6.14
N LYS A 66 13.92 -7.53 6.50
CA LYS A 66 15.09 -7.96 5.73
C LYS A 66 15.13 -9.50 5.60
N GLY A 67 15.34 -9.96 4.37
CA GLY A 67 15.31 -11.38 3.99
C GLY A 67 13.89 -11.97 3.92
N GLY A 68 12.85 -11.14 4.00
CA GLY A 68 11.46 -11.57 3.95
C GLY A 68 10.96 -11.92 2.56
N THR A 69 9.80 -12.59 2.54
CA THR A 69 8.97 -12.83 1.36
C THR A 69 7.68 -12.04 1.53
N LEU A 70 7.29 -11.26 0.52
CA LEU A 70 5.96 -10.68 0.42
C LEU A 70 5.04 -11.66 -0.31
N TYR A 71 3.80 -11.77 0.13
CA TYR A 71 2.72 -12.36 -0.66
C TYR A 71 1.68 -11.27 -0.91
N SER A 72 1.30 -11.06 -2.16
CA SER A 72 0.37 -10.00 -2.56
C SER A 72 -0.69 -10.55 -3.49
N THR A 73 -1.92 -10.03 -3.37
CA THR A 73 -3.03 -10.37 -4.27
C THR A 73 -2.85 -9.80 -5.67
N THR A 74 -2.04 -8.74 -5.81
CA THR A 74 -1.78 -8.05 -7.07
C THR A 74 -0.28 -7.81 -7.23
N ASN A 75 0.19 -7.78 -8.49
CA ASN A 75 1.58 -7.47 -8.78
C ASN A 75 1.92 -6.06 -8.27
N PRO A 76 3.02 -5.87 -7.51
CA PRO A 76 3.35 -4.56 -6.97
C PRO A 76 3.60 -3.52 -8.05
N CYS A 77 3.10 -2.30 -7.83
CA CYS A 77 3.42 -1.18 -8.72
C CYS A 77 4.88 -0.73 -8.56
N SER A 78 5.36 0.12 -9.47
CA SER A 78 6.77 0.55 -9.49
C SER A 78 7.23 1.25 -8.20
N SER A 79 6.35 1.99 -7.52
CA SER A 79 6.67 2.63 -6.22
C SER A 79 6.78 1.59 -5.11
N CYS A 80 5.84 0.64 -5.04
CA CYS A 80 5.88 -0.46 -4.08
C CYS A 80 7.11 -1.34 -4.29
N ALA A 81 7.45 -1.68 -5.54
CA ALA A 81 8.63 -2.46 -5.87
C ALA A 81 9.92 -1.80 -5.36
N LYS A 82 10.10 -0.48 -5.59
CA LYS A 82 11.24 0.27 -5.06
C LYS A 82 11.32 0.20 -3.54
N MET A 83 10.18 0.29 -2.84
CA MET A 83 10.13 0.20 -1.39
C MET A 83 10.47 -1.21 -0.89
N LEU A 84 9.95 -2.25 -1.54
CA LEU A 84 10.22 -3.65 -1.18
C LEU A 84 11.71 -4.00 -1.29
N ILE A 85 12.36 -3.54 -2.37
CA ILE A 85 13.81 -3.70 -2.56
C ILE A 85 14.58 -3.03 -1.40
N ASN A 86 14.24 -1.79 -1.07
CA ASN A 86 14.91 -1.06 0.03
C ASN A 86 14.58 -1.63 1.42
N ALA A 87 13.40 -2.22 1.60
CA ALA A 87 13.01 -2.92 2.83
C ALA A 87 13.70 -4.30 2.98
N GLY A 88 14.50 -4.70 2.00
CA GLY A 88 15.25 -5.96 2.00
C GLY A 88 14.38 -7.19 1.79
N ILE A 89 13.21 -7.04 1.17
CA ILE A 89 12.40 -8.20 0.73
C ILE A 89 13.04 -8.81 -0.50
N ILE A 90 13.24 -10.13 -0.48
CA ILE A 90 14.00 -10.86 -1.50
C ILE A 90 13.11 -11.67 -2.44
N ARG A 91 11.82 -11.80 -2.12
CA ARG A 91 10.85 -12.55 -2.91
C ARG A 91 9.47 -11.90 -2.78
N VAL A 92 8.75 -11.84 -3.90
CA VAL A 92 7.34 -11.46 -4.01
C VAL A 92 6.60 -12.61 -4.68
#